data_AF-A0A7R9SY71-F1
#
_entry.id   AF-A0A7R9SY71-F1
#
_cell.length_a   1.000
_cell.length_b   1.000
_cell.length_c   1.000
_cell.angle_alpha   90.00
_cell.angle_beta   90.00
_cell.angle_gamma   90.00
#
_symmetry.space_group_name_H-M   'P 1'
#
loop_
_entity.id
_entity.type
_entity.pdbx_description
1 polymer ?
#
loop_
_entity_poly.entity_id
_entity_poly.type
_entity_poly.pdbx_seq_one_letter_code
_entity_poly.pdbx_strand_id
1 'polypeptide(L)'
;QVELKKCLLCIFSPFGTILDIVAMNNYRLRGQAWVVFAQTEQATLALSKMQGFPFFDMPMRISYAKAKSDAVRKLEGTFVARTPEQMKEHREMEKRKSEEVRASKAVAKQARREEEALEKKRKAEEERIAAAMNEEAPPHNILFVQNLPAATTDKMLRPLFSQFPGFQEVRMVEARPGIAFVEFDHERRAGAALAGLQNFKITPENAMKIAYAKR
;
A
#
# COMPACT_ATOMS: atom_id res chain seq x y z
N GLN A 1 23.69 29.26 -8.02
CA GLN A 1 22.59 29.43 -9.00
C GLN A 1 23.05 29.97 -10.34
N VAL A 2 23.93 30.99 -10.35
CA VAL A 2 24.49 31.55 -11.58
C VAL A 2 25.13 30.46 -12.45
N GLU A 3 25.89 29.55 -11.84
CA GLU A 3 26.53 28.43 -12.54
C GLU A 3 25.52 27.48 -13.20
N LEU A 4 24.50 27.04 -12.45
CA LEU A 4 23.43 26.18 -12.97
C LEU A 4 22.77 26.79 -14.23
N LYS A 5 22.46 28.10 -14.19
CA LYS A 5 21.85 28.78 -15.34
C LYS A 5 22.80 28.82 -16.54
N LYS A 6 24.08 29.08 -16.33
CA LYS A 6 25.10 29.08 -17.38
C LYS A 6 25.27 27.70 -18.01
N CYS A 7 25.33 26.64 -17.21
CA CYS A 7 25.43 25.27 -17.71
C CYS A 7 24.18 24.87 -18.50
N LEU A 8 22.98 25.21 -18.01
CA LEU A 8 21.74 24.98 -18.74
C LEU A 8 21.72 25.76 -20.06
N LEU A 9 22.15 27.02 -20.06
CA LEU A 9 22.27 27.82 -21.27
C LEU A 9 23.20 27.16 -22.29
N CYS A 10 24.38 26.70 -21.84
CA CYS A 10 25.38 26.06 -22.69
C CYS A 10 24.82 24.80 -23.36
N ILE A 11 24.20 23.92 -22.57
CA ILE A 11 23.70 22.62 -23.03
C ILE A 11 22.46 22.77 -23.93
N PHE A 12 21.58 23.74 -23.64
CA PHE A 12 20.32 23.88 -24.37
C PHE A 12 20.38 24.85 -25.55
N SER A 13 21.42 25.70 -25.65
CA SER A 13 21.59 26.63 -26.77
C SER A 13 21.62 25.99 -28.17
N PRO A 14 22.13 24.76 -28.38
CA PRO A 14 22.14 24.14 -29.71
C PRO A 14 20.74 23.79 -30.25
N PHE A 15 19.71 23.71 -29.39
CA PHE A 15 18.36 23.33 -29.81
C PHE A 15 17.50 24.53 -30.23
N GLY A 16 17.91 25.76 -29.89
CA GLY A 16 17.16 26.96 -30.26
C GLY A 16 17.50 28.18 -29.42
N THR A 17 16.83 29.29 -29.75
CA THR A 17 17.00 30.56 -29.04
C THR A 17 16.28 30.51 -27.70
N ILE A 18 17.05 30.64 -26.62
CA ILE A 18 16.54 30.67 -25.25
C ILE A 18 16.19 32.12 -24.88
N LEU A 19 14.94 32.36 -24.49
CA LEU A 19 14.44 33.66 -24.02
C LEU A 19 14.81 33.91 -22.56
N ASP A 20 14.66 32.90 -21.70
CA ASP A 20 14.92 33.01 -20.27
C ASP A 20 15.20 31.64 -19.64
N ILE A 21 15.97 31.64 -18.55
CA ILE A 21 16.20 30.48 -17.69
C ILE A 21 15.86 30.86 -16.24
N VAL A 22 14.78 30.27 -15.74
CA VAL A 22 14.30 30.46 -14.37
C VAL A 22 14.77 29.30 -13.51
N ALA A 23 15.58 29.59 -12.50
CA ALA A 23 16.02 28.62 -11.50
C ALA A 23 16.00 29.28 -10.11
N MET A 24 15.31 28.67 -9.15
CA MET A 24 15.08 29.23 -7.81
C MET A 24 15.80 28.39 -6.74
N ASN A 25 16.15 29.01 -5.61
CA ASN A 25 16.89 28.37 -4.51
C ASN A 25 15.98 27.95 -3.35
N ASN A 26 14.68 27.97 -3.56
CA ASN A 26 13.74 27.56 -2.52
C ASN A 26 13.83 26.03 -2.36
N TYR A 27 13.76 25.53 -1.13
CA TYR A 27 13.80 24.10 -0.82
C TYR A 27 12.80 23.30 -1.67
N ARG A 28 11.61 23.86 -1.92
CA ARG A 28 10.56 23.23 -2.76
C ARG A 28 10.91 23.15 -4.25
N LEU A 29 11.78 24.02 -4.75
CA LEU A 29 12.13 24.16 -6.17
C LEU A 29 13.60 23.85 -6.45
N ARG A 30 14.36 23.40 -5.44
CA ARG A 30 15.76 23.00 -5.60
C ARG A 30 15.82 21.78 -6.53
N GLY A 31 16.72 21.83 -7.51
CA GLY A 31 16.84 20.81 -8.55
C GLY A 31 15.83 20.95 -9.70
N GLN A 32 15.03 22.01 -9.73
CA GLN A 32 14.12 22.33 -10.82
C GLN A 32 14.53 23.64 -11.51
N ALA A 33 14.38 23.68 -12.82
CA ALA A 33 14.58 24.86 -13.64
C ALA A 33 13.59 24.87 -14.80
N TRP A 34 13.28 26.06 -15.30
CA TRP A 34 12.50 26.27 -16.51
C TRP A 34 13.39 26.92 -17.55
N VAL A 35 13.54 26.25 -18.69
CA VAL A 35 14.21 26.79 -19.88
C VAL A 35 13.12 27.22 -20.85
N VAL A 36 13.12 28.49 -21.22
CA VAL A 36 12.09 29.09 -22.06
C VAL A 36 12.68 29.30 -23.45
N PHE A 37 12.21 28.55 -24.45
CA PHE A 37 12.58 28.74 -25.85
C PHE A 37 11.66 29.75 -26.54
N ALA A 38 12.16 30.35 -27.63
CA ALA A 38 11.36 31.26 -28.46
C ALA A 38 10.23 30.53 -29.20
N GLN A 39 10.46 29.29 -29.63
CA GLN A 39 9.48 28.47 -30.35
C GLN A 39 9.21 27.14 -29.62
N THR A 40 8.00 26.63 -29.79
CA THR A 40 7.57 25.35 -29.16
C THR A 40 8.27 24.14 -29.79
N GLU A 41 8.61 24.21 -31.07
CA GLU A 41 9.32 23.17 -31.80
C GLU A 41 10.73 22.95 -31.24
N GLN A 42 11.45 24.03 -30.94
CA GLN A 42 12.78 24.00 -30.30
C GLN A 42 12.72 23.33 -28.92
N ALA A 43 11.68 23.61 -28.14
CA ALA A 43 11.46 22.97 -26.84
C ALA A 43 11.16 21.46 -26.99
N THR A 44 10.40 21.08 -28.03
CA THR A 44 10.08 19.67 -28.35
C THR A 44 11.35 18.89 -28.69
N LEU A 45 12.21 19.47 -29.52
CA LEU A 45 13.48 18.88 -29.93
C LEU A 45 14.44 18.71 -28.75
N ALA A 46 14.54 19.73 -27.89
CA ALA A 46 15.33 19.68 -26.67
C ALA A 46 14.82 18.58 -25.72
N LEU A 47 13.50 18.47 -25.54
CA LEU A 47 12.90 17.44 -24.69
C LEU A 47 13.25 16.04 -25.18
N SER A 48 13.11 15.76 -26.49
CA SER A 48 13.39 14.42 -27.02
C SER A 48 14.87 14.03 -26.93
N LYS A 49 15.79 14.99 -27.14
CA LYS A 49 17.23 14.72 -27.19
C LYS A 49 17.92 14.73 -25.83
N MET A 50 17.41 15.52 -24.88
CA MET A 50 18.05 15.73 -23.57
C MET A 50 17.38 14.94 -22.44
N GLN A 51 16.34 14.16 -22.74
CA GLN A 51 15.69 13.31 -21.75
C GLN A 51 16.67 12.27 -21.20
N GLY A 52 16.85 12.25 -19.89
CA GLY A 52 17.77 11.32 -19.21
C GLY A 52 19.25 11.69 -19.34
N PHE A 53 19.59 12.80 -19.98
CA PHE A 53 20.98 13.24 -20.11
C PHE A 53 21.63 13.45 -18.73
N PRO A 54 22.80 12.84 -18.43
CA PRO A 54 23.49 13.03 -17.17
C PRO A 54 23.95 14.49 -16.99
N PHE A 55 23.44 15.16 -15.96
CA PHE A 55 23.76 16.56 -15.66
C PHE A 55 24.04 16.71 -14.17
N PHE A 56 25.26 17.10 -13.81
CA PHE A 56 25.76 17.04 -12.43
C PHE A 56 25.52 15.66 -11.79
N ASP A 57 25.91 14.61 -12.51
CA ASP A 57 25.83 13.20 -12.08
C ASP A 57 24.42 12.65 -11.82
N MET A 58 23.38 13.40 -12.19
CA MET A 58 21.99 12.95 -12.14
C MET A 58 21.35 13.00 -13.53
N PRO A 59 20.60 11.97 -13.96
CA PRO A 59 19.90 12.01 -15.23
C PRO A 59 18.80 13.07 -15.18
N MET A 60 18.83 14.01 -16.12
CA MET A 60 17.85 15.10 -16.19
C MET A 60 16.48 14.57 -16.65
N ARG A 61 15.41 15.01 -15.99
CA ARG A 61 14.04 14.72 -16.41
C ARG A 61 13.37 16.00 -16.93
N ILE A 62 12.94 15.97 -18.19
CA ILE A 62 12.36 17.11 -18.88
C ILE A 62 10.87 16.85 -19.10
N SER A 63 10.06 17.91 -19.01
CA SER A 63 8.62 17.89 -19.27
C SER A 63 8.15 19.29 -19.65
N TYR A 64 7.04 19.39 -20.38
CA TYR A 64 6.44 20.69 -20.67
C TYR A 64 5.97 21.39 -19.40
N ALA A 65 6.13 22.72 -19.38
CA ALA A 65 5.59 23.54 -18.31
C ALA A 65 4.06 23.54 -18.34
N LYS A 66 3.44 23.57 -17.15
CA LYS A 66 1.97 23.58 -17.02
C LYS A 66 1.34 24.90 -17.45
N ALA A 67 2.12 25.98 -17.48
CA ALA A 67 1.67 27.33 -17.82
C ALA A 67 2.73 28.02 -18.68
N LYS A 68 2.29 28.97 -19.52
CA LYS A 68 3.20 29.81 -20.32
C LYS A 68 4.06 30.68 -19.40
N SER A 69 5.34 30.80 -19.71
CA SER A 69 6.26 31.70 -19.01
C SER A 69 5.96 33.16 -19.34
N ASP A 70 6.22 34.05 -18.39
CA ASP A 70 6.08 35.50 -18.57
C ASP A 70 6.94 36.04 -19.71
N ALA A 71 8.11 35.45 -19.96
CA ALA A 71 8.97 35.84 -21.09
C ALA A 71 8.29 35.59 -22.45
N VAL A 72 7.59 34.46 -22.61
CA VAL A 72 6.82 34.16 -23.83
C VAL A 72 5.64 35.13 -23.96
N ARG A 73 4.92 35.40 -22.86
CA ARG A 73 3.79 36.34 -22.87
C ARG A 73 4.22 37.75 -23.23
N LYS A 74 5.41 38.19 -22.80
CA LYS A 74 6.00 39.48 -23.17
C LYS A 74 6.33 39.53 -24.66
N LEU A 75 6.89 38.45 -25.21
CA LEU A 75 7.16 38.35 -26.65
C LEU A 75 5.88 38.36 -27.49
N GLU A 76 4.83 37.64 -27.05
CA GLU A 76 3.52 37.61 -27.70
C GLU A 76 2.70 38.90 -27.49
N GLY A 77 3.17 39.86 -26.68
CA GLY A 77 2.43 41.09 -26.36
C GLY A 77 1.21 40.88 -25.44
N THR A 78 0.98 39.66 -24.95
CA THR A 78 -0.15 39.27 -24.07
C THR A 78 0.18 39.38 -22.57
N PHE A 79 1.31 40.02 -22.23
CA PHE A 79 1.77 40.13 -20.86
C PHE A 79 0.93 41.13 -20.08
N VAL A 80 0.13 40.62 -19.15
CA VAL A 80 -0.55 41.41 -18.12
C VAL A 80 0.28 41.30 -16.85
N ALA A 81 0.92 42.40 -16.45
CA ALA A 81 1.62 42.47 -15.17
C ALA A 81 0.61 42.23 -14.04
N ARG A 82 0.87 41.21 -13.20
CA ARG A 82 0.01 40.96 -12.03
C ARG A 82 0.14 42.14 -11.08
N THR A 83 -0.99 42.69 -10.66
CA THR A 83 -1.00 43.74 -9.63
C THR A 83 -0.49 43.16 -8.30
N PRO A 84 0.02 44.01 -7.37
CA PRO A 84 0.41 43.57 -6.03
C PRO A 84 -0.69 42.80 -5.29
N GLU A 85 -1.95 43.14 -5.53
CA GLU A 85 -3.14 42.46 -4.99
C GLU A 85 -3.28 41.04 -5.56
N GLN A 86 -3.22 40.88 -6.89
CA GLN A 86 -3.27 39.57 -7.55
C GLN A 86 -2.08 38.66 -7.16
N MET A 87 -0.90 39.23 -6.90
CA MET A 87 0.24 38.48 -6.38
C MET A 87 0.00 38.00 -4.93
N LYS A 88 -0.63 38.82 -4.08
CA LYS A 88 -1.02 38.43 -2.72
C LYS A 88 -2.07 37.32 -2.74
N GLU A 89 -3.14 37.47 -3.52
CA GLU A 89 -4.19 36.46 -3.65
C GLU A 89 -3.66 35.11 -4.14
N HIS A 90 -2.81 35.11 -5.17
CA HIS A 90 -2.20 33.87 -5.68
C HIS A 90 -1.29 33.22 -4.63
N ARG A 91 -0.58 34.01 -3.82
CA ARG A 91 0.28 33.50 -2.74
C ARG A 91 -0.56 32.90 -1.62
N GLU A 92 -1.69 33.51 -1.28
CA GLU A 92 -2.64 32.98 -0.28
C GLU A 92 -3.33 31.71 -0.77
N MET A 93 -3.77 31.68 -2.04
CA MET A 93 -4.37 30.50 -2.66
C MET A 93 -3.41 29.31 -2.67
N GLU A 94 -2.15 29.52 -3.06
CA GLU A 94 -1.11 28.48 -3.02
C GLU A 94 -0.83 27.99 -1.58
N LYS A 95 -0.92 28.89 -0.60
CA LYS A 95 -0.76 28.53 0.82
C LYS A 95 -1.91 27.62 1.27
N ARG A 96 -3.16 28.01 1.01
CA ARG A 96 -4.37 27.21 1.33
C ARG A 96 -4.31 25.83 0.67
N LYS A 97 -3.97 25.76 -0.62
CA LYS A 97 -3.84 24.50 -1.35
C LYS A 97 -2.75 23.61 -0.76
N SER A 98 -1.65 24.20 -0.30
CA SER A 98 -0.57 23.43 0.35
C SER A 98 -0.97 22.89 1.74
N GLU A 99 -1.81 23.61 2.47
CA GLU A 99 -2.35 23.21 3.77
C GLU A 99 -3.39 22.09 3.60
N GLU A 100 -4.27 22.20 2.61
CA GLU A 100 -5.28 21.18 2.27
C GLU A 100 -4.63 19.85 1.83
N VAL A 101 -3.59 19.91 0.99
CA VAL A 101 -2.82 18.72 0.60
C VAL A 101 -2.10 18.09 1.80
N ARG A 102 -1.61 18.90 2.75
CA ARG A 102 -1.00 18.38 3.99
C ARG A 102 -2.03 17.71 4.90
N ALA A 103 -3.20 18.31 5.08
CA ALA A 103 -4.30 17.74 5.85
C ALA A 103 -4.75 16.40 5.25
N SER A 104 -4.97 16.35 3.94
CA SER A 104 -5.37 15.13 3.23
C SER A 104 -4.34 13.99 3.37
N LYS A 105 -3.04 14.31 3.30
CA LYS A 105 -1.98 13.32 3.53
C LYS A 105 -1.89 12.83 4.97
N ALA A 106 -2.19 13.68 5.95
CA ALA A 106 -2.21 13.29 7.35
C ALA A 106 -3.35 12.31 7.65
N VAL A 107 -4.55 12.57 7.12
CA VAL A 107 -5.71 11.68 7.25
C VAL A 107 -5.43 10.31 6.62
N ALA A 108 -4.87 10.28 5.40
CA ALA A 108 -4.52 9.02 4.74
C ALA A 108 -3.44 8.21 5.50
N LYS A 109 -2.49 8.89 6.14
CA LYS A 109 -1.45 8.24 6.95
C LYS A 109 -2.02 7.65 8.24
N GLN A 110 -3.04 8.29 8.82
CA GLN A 110 -3.70 7.80 10.04
C GLN A 110 -4.55 6.56 9.74
N ALA A 111 -5.33 6.58 8.65
CA ALA A 111 -6.09 5.42 8.21
C ALA A 111 -5.21 4.18 7.95
N ARG A 112 -4.06 4.35 7.25
CA ARG A 112 -3.11 3.25 7.03
C ARG A 112 -2.53 2.68 8.32
N ARG A 113 -2.23 3.53 9.31
CA ARG A 113 -1.69 3.08 10.61
C ARG A 113 -2.72 2.29 11.41
N GLU A 114 -3.98 2.69 11.35
CA GLU A 114 -5.07 1.98 12.01
C GLU A 114 -5.31 0.61 11.37
N GLU A 115 -5.26 0.52 10.04
CA GLU A 115 -5.37 -0.74 9.29
C GLU A 115 -4.20 -1.70 9.59
N GLU A 116 -2.95 -1.20 9.54
CA GLU A 116 -1.75 -2.00 9.88
C GLU A 116 -1.76 -2.47 11.35
N ALA A 117 -2.30 -1.67 12.27
CA ALA A 117 -2.40 -2.04 13.69
C ALA A 117 -3.44 -3.15 13.93
N LEU A 118 -4.57 -3.10 13.21
CA LEU A 118 -5.60 -4.13 13.29
C LEU A 118 -5.11 -5.46 12.71
N GLU A 119 -4.40 -5.42 11.59
CA GLU A 119 -3.82 -6.60 10.95
C GLU A 119 -2.74 -7.26 11.83
N LYS A 120 -1.87 -6.46 12.46
CA LYS A 120 -0.88 -6.97 13.44
C LYS A 120 -1.54 -7.62 14.65
N LYS A 121 -2.64 -7.05 15.17
CA LYS A 121 -3.39 -7.68 16.27
C LYS A 121 -3.97 -9.04 15.86
N ARG A 122 -4.56 -9.13 14.66
CA ARG A 122 -5.10 -10.40 14.13
C ARG A 122 -4.03 -11.47 13.96
N LYS A 123 -2.89 -11.13 13.35
CA LYS A 123 -1.77 -12.06 13.16
C LYS A 123 -1.14 -12.50 14.49
N ALA A 124 -0.95 -11.59 15.44
CA ALA A 124 -0.43 -11.93 16.76
C ALA A 124 -1.38 -12.85 17.54
N GLU A 125 -2.69 -12.70 17.35
CA GLU A 125 -3.69 -13.58 17.95
C GLU A 125 -3.70 -14.97 17.28
N GLU A 126 -3.60 -15.05 15.94
CA GLU A 126 -3.43 -16.31 15.21
C GLU A 126 -2.13 -17.04 15.61
N GLU A 127 -1.01 -16.33 15.74
CA GLU A 127 0.27 -16.91 16.16
C GLU A 127 0.24 -17.39 17.62
N ARG A 128 -0.41 -16.65 18.54
CA ARG A 128 -0.59 -17.11 19.93
C ARG A 128 -1.42 -18.38 20.00
N ILE A 129 -2.44 -18.50 19.18
CA ILE A 129 -3.28 -19.70 19.12
C ILE A 129 -2.51 -20.86 18.51
N ALA A 130 -1.79 -20.64 17.42
CA ALA A 130 -0.92 -21.65 16.81
C ALA A 130 0.19 -22.13 17.77
N ALA A 131 0.80 -21.23 18.54
CA ALA A 131 1.81 -21.56 19.53
C ALA A 131 1.24 -22.38 20.70
N ALA A 132 0.02 -22.04 21.16
CA ALA A 132 -0.67 -22.83 22.17
C ALA A 132 -1.04 -24.25 21.69
N MET A 133 -1.05 -24.51 20.38
CA MET A 133 -1.41 -25.81 19.80
C MET A 133 -0.24 -26.77 19.60
N ASN A 134 1.01 -26.29 19.66
CA ASN A 134 2.20 -27.11 19.47
C ASN A 134 2.69 -27.80 20.75
N GLU A 135 2.02 -27.57 21.88
CA GLU A 135 2.11 -28.45 23.03
C GLU A 135 1.15 -29.62 22.80
N GLU A 136 1.69 -30.82 22.59
CA GLU A 136 0.90 -32.07 22.57
C GLU A 136 0.14 -32.19 23.88
N ALA A 137 -1.10 -31.70 23.88
CA ALA A 137 -1.98 -31.86 25.01
C ALA A 137 -2.16 -33.35 25.28
N PRO A 138 -2.16 -33.79 26.56
CA PRO A 138 -2.40 -35.17 26.90
C PRO A 138 -3.65 -35.71 26.20
N PRO A 139 -3.69 -37.00 25.81
CA PRO A 139 -4.86 -37.59 25.19
C PRO A 139 -6.15 -37.24 25.95
N HIS A 140 -7.15 -36.76 25.21
CA HIS A 140 -8.45 -36.37 25.75
C HIS A 140 -9.55 -36.91 24.84
N ASN A 141 -10.74 -37.15 25.41
CA ASN A 141 -11.91 -37.60 24.64
C ASN A 141 -12.61 -36.45 23.88
N ILE A 142 -12.04 -35.24 23.89
CA ILE A 142 -12.56 -34.08 23.18
C ILE A 142 -11.46 -33.59 22.25
N LEU A 143 -11.80 -33.48 20.98
CA LEU A 143 -10.94 -32.95 19.94
C LEU A 143 -11.29 -31.50 19.66
N PHE A 144 -10.26 -30.70 19.47
CA PHE A 144 -10.35 -29.31 19.07
C PHE A 144 -9.96 -29.20 17.61
N VAL A 145 -10.89 -28.69 16.80
CA VAL A 145 -10.78 -28.61 15.35
C VAL A 145 -10.68 -27.15 14.93
N GLN A 146 -9.68 -26.82 14.14
CA GLN A 146 -9.39 -25.48 13.63
C GLN A 146 -9.17 -25.47 12.12
N ASN A 147 -9.01 -24.25 11.59
CA ASN A 147 -8.82 -23.97 10.17
C ASN A 147 -10.02 -24.44 9.34
N LEU A 148 -11.21 -24.32 9.91
CA LEU A 148 -12.46 -24.58 9.21
C LEU A 148 -12.86 -23.31 8.43
N PRO A 149 -13.36 -23.42 7.20
CA PRO A 149 -13.96 -22.30 6.48
C PRO A 149 -15.10 -21.65 7.29
N ALA A 150 -15.32 -20.34 7.14
CA ALA A 150 -16.40 -19.63 7.84
C ALA A 150 -17.81 -20.16 7.48
N ALA A 151 -17.96 -20.78 6.31
CA ALA A 151 -19.19 -21.45 5.89
C ALA A 151 -19.38 -22.85 6.52
N THR A 152 -18.42 -23.33 7.33
CA THR A 152 -18.48 -24.66 7.94
C THR A 152 -19.53 -24.72 9.03
N THR A 153 -20.45 -25.67 8.92
CA THR A 153 -21.52 -25.92 9.89
C THR A 153 -21.40 -27.32 10.47
N ASP A 154 -22.06 -27.56 11.60
CA ASP A 154 -22.11 -28.85 12.28
C ASP A 154 -22.58 -29.98 11.34
N LYS A 155 -23.53 -29.67 10.44
CA LYS A 155 -24.05 -30.62 9.44
C LYS A 155 -23.00 -31.17 8.49
N MET A 156 -21.91 -30.43 8.24
CA MET A 156 -20.80 -30.89 7.40
C MET A 156 -19.75 -31.67 8.20
N LEU A 157 -19.57 -31.35 9.49
CA LEU A 157 -18.59 -32.03 10.35
C LEU A 157 -19.12 -33.35 10.93
N ARG A 158 -20.41 -33.42 11.28
CA ARG A 158 -21.03 -34.62 11.86
C ARG A 158 -20.76 -35.89 11.02
N PRO A 159 -20.99 -35.90 9.68
CA PRO A 159 -20.74 -37.11 8.88
C PRO A 159 -19.27 -37.49 8.76
N LEU A 160 -18.33 -36.53 8.90
CA LEU A 160 -16.90 -36.80 8.88
C LEU A 160 -16.46 -37.52 10.14
N PHE A 161 -16.90 -37.03 11.30
CA PHE A 161 -16.51 -37.59 12.59
C PHE A 161 -17.34 -38.82 13.00
N SER A 162 -18.58 -38.96 12.51
CA SER A 162 -19.41 -40.14 12.79
C SER A 162 -18.93 -41.42 12.13
N GLN A 163 -17.98 -41.34 11.18
CA GLN A 163 -17.31 -42.51 10.59
C GLN A 163 -16.42 -43.23 11.61
N PHE A 164 -16.01 -42.53 12.67
CA PHE A 164 -15.22 -43.09 13.75
C PHE A 164 -16.17 -43.54 14.88
N PRO A 165 -16.02 -44.79 15.38
CA PRO A 165 -16.83 -45.26 16.50
C PRO A 165 -16.69 -44.36 17.73
N GLY A 166 -17.77 -44.17 18.48
CA GLY A 166 -17.75 -43.42 19.72
C GLY A 166 -17.93 -41.90 19.60
N PHE A 167 -18.24 -41.40 18.40
CA PHE A 167 -18.65 -40.00 18.19
C PHE A 167 -19.91 -39.66 19.00
N GLN A 168 -19.90 -38.56 19.75
CA GLN A 168 -21.05 -38.05 20.50
C GLN A 168 -21.64 -36.79 19.88
N GLU A 169 -20.88 -35.70 19.87
CA GLU A 169 -21.38 -34.38 19.45
C GLU A 169 -20.30 -33.51 18.82
N VAL A 170 -20.73 -32.61 17.92
CA VAL A 170 -19.94 -31.46 17.44
C VAL A 170 -20.54 -30.18 18.01
N ARG A 171 -19.72 -29.40 18.72
CA ARG A 171 -20.06 -28.06 19.21
C ARG A 171 -19.26 -27.00 18.44
N MET A 172 -19.96 -26.16 17.67
CA MET A 172 -19.37 -25.02 16.98
C MET A 172 -19.18 -23.84 17.95
N VAL A 173 -18.14 -23.03 17.74
CA VAL A 173 -17.91 -21.82 18.55
C VAL A 173 -18.46 -20.60 17.81
N GLU A 174 -19.64 -20.12 18.21
CA GLU A 174 -20.30 -18.96 17.56
C GLU A 174 -19.50 -17.65 17.71
N ALA A 175 -18.76 -17.52 18.82
CA ALA A 175 -17.87 -16.38 19.04
C ALA A 175 -16.69 -16.32 18.06
N ARG A 176 -16.34 -17.45 17.41
CA ARG A 176 -15.21 -17.53 16.48
C ARG A 176 -15.46 -18.55 15.35
N PRO A 177 -15.97 -18.11 14.19
CA PRO A 177 -16.16 -18.99 13.04
C PRO A 177 -14.81 -19.56 12.61
N GLY A 178 -14.78 -20.87 12.32
CA GLY A 178 -13.57 -21.59 11.95
C GLY A 178 -13.01 -22.54 13.01
N ILE A 179 -13.70 -22.66 14.15
CA ILE A 179 -13.32 -23.52 15.28
C ILE A 179 -14.51 -24.37 15.74
N ALA A 180 -14.25 -25.64 16.03
CA ALA A 180 -15.23 -26.58 16.58
C ALA A 180 -14.62 -27.50 17.64
N PHE A 181 -15.44 -27.99 18.56
CA PHE A 181 -15.11 -29.05 19.50
C PHE A 181 -15.88 -30.31 19.13
N VAL A 182 -15.22 -31.45 19.14
CA VAL A 182 -15.82 -32.75 18.83
C VAL A 182 -15.61 -33.68 20.01
N GLU A 183 -16.70 -34.17 20.58
CA GLU A 183 -16.68 -35.06 21.72
C GLU A 183 -16.83 -36.53 21.30
N PHE A 184 -15.99 -37.36 21.90
CA PHE A 184 -16.02 -38.81 21.80
C PHE A 184 -16.21 -39.44 23.19
N ASP A 185 -16.67 -40.68 23.22
CA ASP A 185 -16.81 -41.48 24.43
C ASP A 185 -15.46 -41.83 25.10
N HIS A 186 -14.40 -42.04 24.31
CA HIS A 186 -13.10 -42.46 24.79
C HIS A 186 -11.95 -41.78 24.05
N GLU A 187 -10.86 -41.51 24.78
CA GLU A 187 -9.63 -40.91 24.22
C GLU A 187 -9.03 -41.73 23.07
N ARG A 188 -9.08 -43.07 23.14
CA ARG A 188 -8.49 -43.94 22.10
C ARG A 188 -9.23 -43.81 20.78
N ARG A 189 -10.55 -43.60 20.83
CA ARG A 189 -11.40 -43.38 19.66
C ARG A 189 -11.23 -41.96 19.11
N ALA A 190 -11.11 -40.97 20.00
CA ALA A 190 -10.74 -39.61 19.64
C ALA A 190 -9.38 -39.56 18.93
N GLY A 191 -8.38 -40.28 19.42
CA GLY A 191 -7.05 -40.37 18.80
C GLY A 191 -7.07 -41.00 17.41
N ALA A 192 -7.90 -42.02 17.19
CA ALA A 192 -8.10 -42.61 15.86
C ALA A 192 -8.72 -41.61 14.87
N ALA A 193 -9.71 -40.83 15.31
CA ALA A 193 -10.32 -39.78 14.50
C ALA A 193 -9.33 -38.63 14.22
N LEU A 194 -8.51 -38.25 15.21
CA LEU A 194 -7.45 -37.25 15.05
C LEU A 194 -6.46 -37.70 13.97
N ALA A 195 -5.92 -38.91 14.06
CA ALA A 195 -4.96 -39.42 13.08
C ALA A 195 -5.56 -39.57 11.67
N GLY A 196 -6.84 -39.95 11.57
CA GLY A 196 -7.51 -40.18 10.29
C GLY A 196 -7.97 -38.90 9.57
N LEU A 197 -8.33 -37.85 10.31
CA LEU A 197 -8.86 -36.60 9.75
C LEU A 197 -7.88 -35.43 9.83
N GLN A 198 -6.64 -35.66 10.28
CA GLN A 198 -5.63 -34.61 10.31
C GLN A 198 -5.29 -34.12 8.90
N ASN A 199 -5.28 -32.79 8.72
CA ASN A 199 -5.07 -32.14 7.42
C ASN A 199 -6.12 -32.47 6.35
N PHE A 200 -7.28 -33.02 6.74
CA PHE A 200 -8.37 -33.26 5.80
C PHE A 200 -8.87 -31.94 5.21
N LYS A 201 -8.94 -31.86 3.88
CA LYS A 201 -9.32 -30.64 3.17
C LYS A 201 -10.83 -30.59 2.99
N ILE A 202 -11.50 -29.77 3.80
CA ILE A 202 -12.96 -29.53 3.65
C ILE A 202 -13.21 -28.67 2.40
N THR A 203 -12.34 -27.70 2.14
CA THR A 203 -12.27 -26.95 0.89
C THR A 203 -10.87 -27.09 0.30
N PRO A 204 -10.68 -26.83 -1.01
CA PRO A 204 -9.35 -26.91 -1.63
C PRO A 204 -8.28 -26.05 -0.93
N GLU A 205 -8.69 -24.97 -0.28
CA GLU A 205 -7.84 -23.99 0.39
C GLU A 205 -7.65 -24.24 1.90
N ASN A 206 -8.60 -24.90 2.58
CA ASN A 206 -8.56 -25.08 4.03
C ASN A 206 -8.42 -26.56 4.43
N ALA A 207 -7.23 -26.93 4.88
CA ALA A 207 -6.96 -28.21 5.53
C ALA A 207 -7.22 -28.10 7.03
N MET A 208 -8.18 -28.87 7.56
CA MET A 208 -8.53 -28.83 8.98
C MET A 208 -7.38 -29.34 9.85
N LYS A 209 -7.17 -28.69 11.00
CA LYS A 209 -6.19 -29.10 12.00
C LYS A 209 -6.91 -29.56 13.25
N ILE A 210 -6.53 -30.72 13.75
CA ILE A 210 -7.12 -31.39 14.90
C ILE A 210 -6.04 -31.55 15.97
N ALA A 211 -6.38 -31.26 17.22
CA ALA A 211 -5.58 -31.58 18.40
C ALA A 211 -6.50 -32.02 19.54
N TYR A 212 -5.93 -32.59 20.61
CA TYR A 212 -6.68 -32.78 21.84
C TYR A 212 -7.06 -31.43 22.47
N ALA A 213 -8.28 -31.34 22.99
CA ALA A 213 -8.70 -30.15 23.72
C ALA A 213 -7.87 -30.01 25.01
N LYS A 214 -7.44 -28.78 25.31
CA LYS A 214 -6.81 -28.48 26.61
C LYS A 214 -7.88 -28.49 27.70
N ARG A 215 -7.52 -29.05 28.86
CA ARG A 215 -8.35 -29.04 30.07
C ARG A 215 -8.42 -27.65 30.70
#